data_AF-A0A673ATP1-F1
#
_entry.id   AF-A0A673ATP1-F1
#
_cell.length_a   1.000
_cell.length_b   1.000
_cell.length_c   1.000
_cell.angle_alpha   90.00
_cell.angle_beta   90.00
_cell.angle_gamma   90.00
#
_symmetry.space_group_name_H-M   'P 1'
#
loop_
_entity.id
_entity.type
_entity.pdbx_description
1 polymer ?
#
loop_
_entity_poly.entity_id
_entity_poly.type
_entity_poly.pdbx_seq_one_letter_code
_entity_poly.pdbx_strand_id
1 'polypeptide(L)'
;MDNERTLHEPMYMFIALLSVNALYGSTGFIPRFLMDLLSDTHLISRPACFTQMYIIYTYASYEMTILSIMAFDRYVAVCEPLHYHNKMTHKKVCILSAFAWIMPAFSIATCLYLTIRLPLCGSKILKVYCAALSVAKLSCASTLILHIASLLVAVVTMFLPLIYVLYTYCQIVIVCRKMSSEFKSKVFQTCLPHTISLVSYCFAVFCDLMLNRIDVKKLNPYFAVILSLEMVLIPPVLNPLLYGLTLPEIRKHIFRMIPWLKKHKLEQKMTYHT
;
A
#
# COMPACT_ATOMS: atom_id res chain seq x y z
N MET A 1 -1.26 31.65 18.52
CA MET A 1 -0.81 30.33 18.99
C MET A 1 -1.74 29.21 18.48
N ASP A 2 -2.24 29.30 17.24
CA ASP A 2 -3.29 28.39 16.72
C ASP A 2 -3.00 27.77 15.33
N ASN A 3 -1.80 27.93 14.77
CA ASN A 3 -1.54 27.49 13.39
C ASN A 3 -1.01 26.06 13.22
N GLU A 4 -0.86 25.28 14.29
CA GLU A 4 -0.40 23.88 14.20
C GLU A 4 -1.55 22.87 13.99
N ARG A 5 -2.80 23.24 14.29
CA ARG A 5 -3.96 22.32 14.21
C ARG A 5 -4.47 22.10 12.78
N THR A 6 -4.33 23.09 11.89
CA THR A 6 -4.83 23.03 10.51
C THR A 6 -3.89 22.32 9.54
N LEU A 7 -2.57 22.34 9.79
CA LEU A 7 -1.58 21.76 8.87
C LEU A 7 -1.52 20.21 8.91
N HIS A 8 -2.12 19.59 9.92
CA HIS A 8 -2.06 18.14 10.12
C HIS A 8 -3.32 17.39 9.66
N GLU A 9 -4.43 18.09 9.39
CA GLU A 9 -5.72 17.48 9.08
C GLU A 9 -5.71 16.59 7.81
N PRO A 10 -5.11 17.01 6.67
CA PRO A 10 -5.14 16.22 5.44
C PRO A 10 -4.32 14.93 5.53
N MET A 11 -3.11 14.98 6.11
CA MET A 11 -2.27 13.79 6.21
C MET A 11 -2.90 12.73 7.12
N TYR A 12 -3.59 13.12 8.20
CA TYR A 12 -4.32 12.17 9.04
C TYR A 12 -5.43 11.45 8.29
N MET A 13 -6.16 12.16 7.42
CA MET A 13 -7.16 11.52 6.56
C MET A 13 -6.51 10.49 5.64
N PHE A 14 -5.38 10.80 5.01
CA PHE A 14 -4.69 9.84 4.14
C PHE A 14 -4.15 8.62 4.90
N ILE A 15 -3.61 8.81 6.11
CA ILE A 15 -3.18 7.70 6.98
C ILE A 15 -4.38 6.82 7.37
N ALA A 16 -5.53 7.43 7.65
CA ALA A 16 -6.76 6.68 7.92
C ALA A 16 -7.18 5.85 6.69
N LEU A 17 -7.16 6.44 5.49
CA LEU A 17 -7.44 5.70 4.25
C LEU A 17 -6.46 4.54 4.02
N LEU A 18 -5.18 4.75 4.30
CA LEU A 18 -4.15 3.70 4.23
C LEU A 18 -4.43 2.56 5.23
N SER A 19 -4.89 2.91 6.43
CA SER A 19 -5.27 1.94 7.46
C SER A 19 -6.53 1.15 7.08
N VAL A 20 -7.52 1.81 6.48
CA VAL A 20 -8.72 1.14 5.94
C VAL A 20 -8.33 0.22 4.77
N ASN A 21 -7.43 0.66 3.89
CA ASN A 21 -6.92 -0.18 2.80
C ASN A 21 -6.22 -1.44 3.34
N ALA A 22 -5.37 -1.26 4.36
CA ALA A 22 -4.69 -2.34 5.06
C ALA A 22 -5.66 -3.37 5.65
N LEU A 23 -6.73 -2.91 6.32
CA LEU A 23 -7.78 -3.80 6.84
C LEU A 23 -8.51 -4.52 5.70
N TYR A 24 -8.88 -3.81 4.64
CA TYR A 24 -9.54 -4.35 3.46
C TYR A 24 -8.74 -5.49 2.81
N GLY A 25 -7.45 -5.28 2.55
CA GLY A 25 -6.56 -6.30 2.00
C GLY A 25 -6.39 -7.50 2.93
N SER A 26 -6.21 -7.24 4.23
CA SER A 26 -6.05 -8.27 5.26
C SER A 26 -7.30 -9.15 5.38
N THR A 27 -8.49 -8.56 5.47
CA THR A 27 -9.76 -9.30 5.56
C THR A 27 -10.06 -10.10 4.30
N GLY A 28 -9.68 -9.60 3.11
CA GLY A 28 -9.89 -10.33 1.86
C GLY A 28 -8.95 -11.50 1.65
N PHE A 29 -7.72 -11.43 2.20
CA PHE A 29 -6.67 -12.40 1.93
C PHE A 29 -6.47 -13.41 3.08
N ILE A 30 -6.33 -12.92 4.32
CA ILE A 30 -5.91 -13.73 5.48
C ILE A 30 -6.88 -14.88 5.79
N PRO A 31 -8.21 -14.68 5.85
CA PRO A 31 -9.13 -15.78 6.18
C PRO A 31 -9.06 -16.92 5.16
N ARG A 32 -8.91 -16.58 3.87
CA ARG A 32 -8.80 -17.58 2.81
C ARG A 32 -7.46 -18.29 2.85
N PHE A 33 -6.37 -17.55 3.04
CA PHE A 33 -5.04 -18.13 3.18
C PHE A 33 -4.96 -19.12 4.36
N LEU A 34 -5.55 -18.77 5.51
CA LEU A 34 -5.62 -19.66 6.67
C LEU A 34 -6.44 -20.92 6.38
N MET A 35 -7.58 -20.79 5.69
CA MET A 35 -8.37 -21.95 5.26
C MET A 35 -7.61 -22.86 4.29
N ASP A 36 -6.89 -22.29 3.31
CA ASP A 36 -6.12 -23.06 2.35
C ASP A 36 -4.89 -23.73 3.00
N LEU A 37 -4.34 -23.16 4.09
CA LEU A 37 -3.26 -23.77 4.88
C LEU A 37 -3.76 -24.95 5.75
N LEU A 38 -4.99 -24.85 6.26
CA LEU A 38 -5.59 -25.85 7.15
C LEU A 38 -6.31 -26.98 6.41
N SER A 39 -6.55 -26.83 5.10
CA SER A 39 -7.26 -27.83 4.29
C SER A 39 -6.30 -28.76 3.56
N ASP A 40 -6.56 -30.07 3.62
CA ASP A 40 -5.88 -31.08 2.80
C ASP A 40 -6.26 -30.97 1.31
N THR A 41 -7.31 -30.21 0.99
CA THR A 41 -7.79 -29.97 -0.38
C THR A 41 -7.69 -28.50 -0.75
N HIS A 42 -6.69 -28.14 -1.56
CA HIS A 42 -6.49 -26.76 -2.04
C HIS A 42 -7.40 -26.40 -3.23
N LEU A 43 -8.71 -26.57 -3.06
CA LEU A 43 -9.71 -26.26 -4.09
C LEU A 43 -10.37 -24.91 -3.82
N ILE A 44 -10.32 -24.03 -4.82
CA ILE A 44 -10.99 -22.72 -4.79
C ILE A 44 -12.11 -22.67 -5.83
N SER A 45 -13.26 -22.15 -5.43
CA SER A 45 -14.36 -21.92 -6.37
C SER A 45 -14.01 -20.76 -7.31
N ARG A 46 -14.51 -20.80 -8.55
CA ARG A 46 -14.29 -19.72 -9.52
C ARG A 46 -14.70 -18.33 -8.97
N PRO A 47 -15.87 -18.15 -8.33
CA PRO A 47 -16.24 -16.87 -7.75
C PRO A 47 -15.26 -16.40 -6.67
N ALA A 48 -14.87 -17.28 -5.75
CA ALA A 48 -13.92 -16.94 -4.69
C ALA A 48 -12.55 -16.52 -5.26
N CYS A 49 -12.10 -17.19 -6.32
CA CYS A 49 -10.87 -16.87 -7.04
C CYS A 49 -10.90 -15.47 -7.66
N PHE A 50 -11.99 -15.10 -8.34
CA PHE A 50 -12.15 -13.77 -8.92
C PHE A 50 -12.32 -12.67 -7.86
N THR A 51 -13.01 -12.96 -6.75
CA THR A 51 -13.12 -12.04 -5.62
C THR A 51 -11.76 -11.79 -4.97
N GLN A 52 -10.97 -12.84 -4.72
CA GLN A 52 -9.62 -12.71 -4.18
C GLN A 52 -8.73 -11.87 -5.12
N MET A 53 -8.81 -12.14 -6.42
CA MET A 53 -8.08 -11.38 -7.44
C MET A 53 -8.43 -9.89 -7.40
N TYR A 54 -9.72 -9.56 -7.37
CA TYR A 54 -10.19 -8.18 -7.29
C TYR A 54 -9.63 -7.46 -6.05
N ILE A 55 -9.73 -8.11 -4.88
CA ILE A 55 -9.28 -7.52 -3.62
C ILE A 55 -7.76 -7.26 -3.64
N ILE A 56 -6.95 -8.22 -4.08
CA ILE A 56 -5.49 -8.07 -4.10
C ILE A 56 -5.08 -6.90 -5.01
N TYR A 57 -5.60 -6.83 -6.24
CA TYR A 57 -5.20 -5.78 -7.17
C TYR A 57 -5.71 -4.40 -6.76
N THR A 58 -6.92 -4.30 -6.20
CA THR A 58 -7.48 -3.02 -5.75
C THR A 58 -6.74 -2.53 -4.51
N TYR A 59 -6.48 -3.40 -3.55
CA TYR A 59 -5.64 -3.11 -2.38
C TYR A 59 -4.28 -2.53 -2.78
N ALA A 60 -3.56 -3.19 -3.70
CA ALA A 60 -2.25 -2.74 -4.15
C ALA A 60 -2.31 -1.40 -4.89
N SER A 61 -3.36 -1.16 -5.67
CA SER A 61 -3.52 0.09 -6.41
C SER A 61 -3.98 1.26 -5.52
N TYR A 62 -4.80 1.00 -4.50
CA TYR A 62 -5.15 2.00 -3.47
C TYR A 62 -3.91 2.42 -2.69
N GLU A 63 -3.04 1.47 -2.33
CA GLU A 63 -1.78 1.77 -1.65
C GLU A 63 -0.96 2.80 -2.44
N MET A 64 -0.76 2.56 -3.74
CA MET A 64 0.04 3.43 -4.61
C MET A 64 -0.59 4.79 -4.88
N THR A 65 -1.90 4.84 -5.09
CA THR A 65 -2.62 6.10 -5.33
C THR A 65 -2.70 6.96 -4.06
N ILE A 66 -2.91 6.35 -2.90
CA ILE A 66 -2.87 7.04 -1.60
C ILE A 66 -1.45 7.58 -1.33
N LEU A 67 -0.41 6.76 -1.52
CA LEU A 67 0.99 7.20 -1.38
C LEU A 67 1.33 8.37 -2.31
N SER A 68 0.79 8.38 -3.53
CA SER A 68 0.97 9.49 -4.47
C SER A 68 0.36 10.79 -3.99
N ILE A 69 -0.85 10.74 -3.43
CA ILE A 69 -1.51 11.92 -2.88
C ILE A 69 -0.78 12.42 -1.63
N MET A 70 -0.30 11.51 -0.78
CA MET A 70 0.53 11.87 0.37
C MET A 70 1.85 12.52 -0.06
N ALA A 71 2.49 12.03 -1.13
CA ALA A 71 3.69 12.62 -1.69
C ALA A 71 3.42 14.03 -2.25
N PHE A 72 2.26 14.24 -2.89
CA PHE A 72 1.81 15.57 -3.31
C PHE A 72 1.60 16.52 -2.13
N ASP A 73 0.91 16.08 -1.07
CA ASP A 73 0.73 16.85 0.16
C ASP A 73 2.07 17.32 0.74
N ARG A 74 3.01 16.39 0.89
CA ARG A 74 4.35 16.64 1.41
C ARG A 74 5.14 17.58 0.51
N TYR A 75 5.06 17.40 -0.80
CA TYR A 75 5.70 18.27 -1.77
C TYR A 75 5.20 19.71 -1.63
N VAL A 76 3.88 19.95 -1.63
CA VAL A 76 3.33 21.30 -1.51
C VAL A 76 3.68 21.92 -0.15
N ALA A 77 3.65 21.15 0.93
CA ALA A 77 4.00 21.63 2.26
C ALA A 77 5.48 22.07 2.39
N VAL A 78 6.40 21.37 1.73
CA VAL A 78 7.85 21.65 1.81
C VAL A 78 8.31 22.64 0.75
N CYS A 79 7.92 22.43 -0.51
CA CYS A 79 8.41 23.22 -1.63
C CYS A 79 7.64 24.53 -1.82
N GLU A 80 6.37 24.59 -1.38
CA GLU A 80 5.49 25.75 -1.60
C GLU A 80 4.65 26.13 -0.36
N PRO A 81 5.27 26.35 0.82
CA PRO A 81 4.54 26.52 2.08
C PRO A 81 3.55 27.70 2.05
N LEU A 82 3.88 28.81 1.38
CA LEU A 82 3.02 30.00 1.26
C LEU A 82 1.73 29.73 0.47
N HIS A 83 1.74 28.75 -0.45
CA HIS A 83 0.60 28.42 -1.29
C HIS A 83 -0.14 27.17 -0.82
N TYR A 84 0.30 26.53 0.27
CA TYR A 84 -0.27 25.26 0.74
C TYR A 84 -1.78 25.36 0.96
N HIS A 85 -2.29 26.40 1.63
CA HIS A 85 -3.72 26.51 1.95
C HIS A 85 -4.60 26.79 0.72
N ASN A 86 -4.02 27.34 -0.35
CA ASN A 86 -4.72 27.54 -1.63
C ASN A 86 -4.69 26.26 -2.49
N LYS A 87 -3.57 25.53 -2.42
CA LYS A 87 -3.37 24.29 -3.18
C LYS A 87 -4.02 23.07 -2.55
N MET A 88 -4.05 22.98 -1.23
CA MET A 88 -4.61 21.87 -0.44
C MET A 88 -5.78 22.36 0.41
N THR A 89 -6.94 22.47 -0.23
CA THR A 89 -8.20 22.79 0.45
C THR A 89 -8.92 21.51 0.86
N HIS A 90 -9.78 21.57 1.88
CA HIS A 90 -10.66 20.45 2.27
C HIS A 90 -11.39 19.82 1.08
N LYS A 91 -11.95 20.65 0.19
CA LYS A 91 -12.61 20.18 -1.04
C LYS A 91 -11.67 19.39 -1.94
N LYS A 92 -10.43 19.85 -2.14
CA LYS A 92 -9.44 19.13 -2.94
C LYS A 92 -9.02 17.82 -2.29
N VAL A 93 -8.82 17.80 -0.97
CA VAL A 93 -8.52 16.57 -0.22
C VAL A 93 -9.61 15.54 -0.46
N CYS A 94 -10.89 15.90 -0.31
CA CYS A 94 -12.01 15.00 -0.57
C CYS A 94 -12.04 14.49 -2.01
N ILE A 95 -11.80 15.36 -3.00
CA ILE A 95 -11.78 14.97 -4.43
C ILE A 95 -10.63 14.00 -4.71
N LEU A 96 -9.42 14.30 -4.21
CA LEU A 96 -8.25 13.43 -4.38
C LEU A 96 -8.46 12.08 -3.70
N SER A 97 -9.01 12.06 -2.48
CA SER A 97 -9.37 10.83 -1.76
C SER A 97 -10.39 10.00 -2.54
N ALA A 98 -11.47 10.61 -3.04
CA ALA A 98 -12.47 9.91 -3.83
C ALA A 98 -11.86 9.33 -5.13
N PHE A 99 -11.01 10.12 -5.80
CA PHE A 99 -10.32 9.68 -7.01
C PHE A 99 -9.38 8.48 -6.75
N ALA A 100 -8.64 8.50 -5.64
CA ALA A 100 -7.74 7.40 -5.23
C ALA A 100 -8.45 6.06 -5.06
N TRP A 101 -9.73 6.08 -4.68
CA TRP A 101 -10.53 4.88 -4.49
C TRP A 101 -11.29 4.49 -5.75
N ILE A 102 -11.98 5.45 -6.38
CA ILE A 102 -12.90 5.14 -7.49
C ILE A 102 -12.12 4.72 -8.75
N MET A 103 -11.03 5.43 -9.07
CA MET A 103 -10.31 5.20 -10.31
C MET A 103 -9.68 3.79 -10.36
N PRO A 104 -8.93 3.33 -9.34
CA PRO A 104 -8.42 1.96 -9.35
C PRO A 104 -9.51 0.89 -9.27
N ALA A 105 -10.57 1.12 -8.48
CA ALA A 105 -11.70 0.19 -8.38
C ALA A 105 -12.30 -0.09 -9.76
N PHE A 106 -12.60 0.96 -10.51
CA PHE A 106 -13.22 0.86 -11.84
C PHE A 106 -12.29 0.22 -12.86
N SER A 107 -11.01 0.63 -12.90
CA SER A 107 -10.02 0.06 -13.81
C SER A 107 -9.83 -1.44 -13.58
N ILE A 108 -9.75 -1.87 -12.33
CA ILE A 108 -9.55 -3.28 -11.99
C ILE A 108 -10.82 -4.08 -12.21
N ALA A 109 -12.00 -3.53 -11.90
CA ALA A 109 -13.28 -4.17 -12.22
C ALA A 109 -13.42 -4.44 -13.71
N THR A 110 -12.98 -3.51 -14.56
CA THR A 110 -12.99 -3.66 -16.01
C THR A 110 -12.07 -4.80 -16.47
N CYS A 111 -10.83 -4.86 -15.97
CA CYS A 111 -9.91 -5.96 -16.24
C CYS A 111 -10.44 -7.31 -15.72
N LEU A 112 -11.06 -7.33 -14.55
CA LEU A 112 -11.68 -8.53 -13.99
C LEU A 112 -12.85 -9.01 -14.85
N TYR A 113 -13.70 -8.11 -15.30
CA TYR A 113 -14.80 -8.43 -16.20
C TYR A 113 -14.28 -9.10 -17.48
N LEU A 114 -13.23 -8.56 -18.10
CA LEU A 114 -12.58 -9.20 -19.24
C LEU A 114 -12.06 -10.59 -18.88
N THR A 115 -11.44 -10.75 -17.71
CA THR A 115 -10.91 -12.03 -17.22
C THR A 115 -12.01 -13.08 -17.03
N ILE A 116 -13.17 -12.69 -16.49
CA ILE A 116 -14.32 -13.60 -16.28
C ILE A 116 -14.88 -14.12 -17.61
N ARG A 117 -14.78 -13.33 -18.68
CA ARG A 117 -15.27 -13.69 -20.02
C ARG A 117 -14.34 -14.63 -20.78
N LEU A 118 -13.13 -14.92 -20.28
CA LEU A 118 -12.21 -15.84 -20.95
C LEU A 118 -12.69 -17.30 -20.81
N PRO A 119 -12.69 -18.08 -21.91
CA PRO A 119 -12.95 -19.51 -21.84
C PRO A 119 -11.75 -20.23 -21.21
N LEU A 120 -11.96 -20.75 -20.00
CA LEU A 120 -10.96 -21.50 -19.23
C LEU A 120 -11.04 -22.99 -19.58
N CYS A 121 -9.90 -23.58 -19.94
CA CYS A 121 -9.77 -25.00 -20.27
C CYS A 121 -8.94 -25.79 -19.25
N GLY A 122 -8.11 -25.09 -18.47
CA GLY A 122 -7.42 -25.65 -17.32
C GLY A 122 -8.17 -25.39 -16.02
N SER A 123 -7.79 -26.12 -14.96
CA SER A 123 -8.28 -25.93 -13.60
C SER A 123 -7.18 -25.86 -12.54
N LYS A 124 -5.91 -26.07 -12.91
CA LYS A 124 -4.77 -26.09 -11.98
C LYS A 124 -4.03 -24.75 -11.96
N ILE A 125 -4.04 -24.08 -10.82
CA ILE A 125 -3.23 -22.87 -10.54
C ILE A 125 -2.11 -23.26 -9.58
N LEU A 126 -0.85 -23.03 -9.98
CA LEU A 126 0.35 -23.38 -9.16
C LEU A 126 0.76 -22.26 -8.19
N LYS A 127 -0.02 -21.17 -8.09
CA LYS A 127 0.21 -20.07 -7.16
C LYS A 127 -0.68 -20.23 -5.91
N VAL A 128 -0.20 -19.69 -4.80
CA VAL A 128 -0.86 -19.67 -3.48
C VAL A 128 -2.15 -18.81 -3.49
N TYR A 129 -2.33 -17.99 -4.52
CA TYR A 129 -3.51 -17.15 -4.71
C TYR A 129 -3.86 -17.05 -6.20
N CYS A 130 -5.08 -16.60 -6.49
CA CYS A 130 -5.56 -16.40 -7.85
C CYS A 130 -4.97 -15.14 -8.50
N ALA A 131 -3.80 -15.27 -9.10
CA ALA A 131 -3.18 -14.21 -9.90
C ALA A 131 -3.79 -14.13 -11.31
N ALA A 132 -3.98 -12.91 -11.83
CA ALA A 132 -4.55 -12.69 -13.17
C ALA A 132 -3.74 -13.40 -14.28
N LEU A 133 -2.40 -13.36 -14.19
CA LEU A 133 -1.52 -14.04 -15.15
C LEU A 133 -1.64 -15.57 -15.08
N SER A 134 -1.87 -16.13 -13.89
CA SER A 134 -2.09 -17.58 -13.75
C SER A 134 -3.42 -17.96 -14.40
N VAL A 135 -4.50 -17.20 -14.17
CA VAL A 135 -5.81 -17.45 -14.79
C VAL A 135 -5.75 -17.29 -16.31
N ALA A 136 -5.04 -16.29 -16.82
CA ALA A 136 -4.85 -16.11 -18.26
C ALA A 136 -4.17 -17.32 -18.92
N LYS A 137 -3.16 -17.93 -18.27
CA LYS A 137 -2.48 -19.15 -18.75
C LYS A 137 -3.39 -20.39 -18.83
N LEU A 138 -4.54 -20.39 -18.15
CA LEU A 138 -5.50 -21.51 -18.18
C LEU A 138 -6.49 -21.43 -19.35
N SER A 139 -6.49 -20.35 -20.13
CA SER A 139 -7.44 -20.14 -21.21
C SER A 139 -7.03 -20.82 -22.53
N CYS A 140 -8.02 -21.29 -23.30
CA CYS A 140 -7.80 -21.80 -24.66
C CYS A 140 -7.85 -20.71 -25.75
N ALA A 141 -8.27 -19.50 -25.39
CA ALA A 141 -8.44 -18.39 -26.33
C ALA A 141 -7.26 -17.42 -26.26
N SER A 142 -7.15 -16.54 -27.25
CA SER A 142 -6.13 -15.50 -27.25
C SER A 142 -6.35 -14.54 -26.07
N THR A 143 -5.30 -14.33 -25.28
CA THR A 143 -5.31 -13.42 -24.11
C THR A 143 -4.84 -12.01 -24.43
N LEU A 144 -4.67 -11.67 -25.72
CA LEU A 144 -4.04 -10.43 -26.17
C LEU A 144 -4.75 -9.18 -25.61
N ILE A 145 -6.08 -9.13 -25.71
CA ILE A 145 -6.89 -7.98 -25.23
C ILE A 145 -6.75 -7.85 -23.71
N LEU A 146 -6.81 -8.97 -22.98
CA LEU A 146 -6.64 -8.97 -21.53
C LEU A 146 -5.23 -8.51 -21.12
N HIS A 147 -4.18 -8.95 -21.83
CA HIS A 147 -2.81 -8.53 -21.59
C HIS A 147 -2.63 -7.03 -21.82
N ILE A 148 -3.14 -6.49 -22.94
CA ILE A 148 -3.06 -5.05 -23.24
C ILE A 148 -3.82 -4.25 -22.19
N ALA A 149 -5.05 -4.64 -21.86
CA ALA A 149 -5.85 -3.97 -20.84
C ALA A 149 -5.17 -4.00 -19.46
N SER A 150 -4.64 -5.15 -19.05
CA SER A 150 -3.95 -5.30 -17.77
C SER A 150 -2.65 -4.48 -17.72
N LEU A 151 -1.92 -4.40 -18.83
CA LEU A 151 -0.73 -3.55 -18.93
C LEU A 151 -1.10 -2.06 -18.80
N LEU A 152 -2.15 -1.62 -19.50
CA LEU A 152 -2.64 -0.24 -19.41
C LEU A 152 -3.05 0.10 -17.97
N VAL A 153 -3.82 -0.78 -17.31
CA VAL A 153 -4.19 -0.58 -15.91
C VAL A 153 -2.96 -0.51 -15.03
N ALA A 154 -1.99 -1.42 -15.16
CA ALA A 154 -0.75 -1.38 -14.38
C ALA A 154 0.05 -0.08 -14.59
N VAL A 155 0.13 0.42 -15.82
CA VAL A 155 0.81 1.69 -16.11
C VAL A 155 0.13 2.84 -15.38
N VAL A 156 -1.20 2.92 -15.44
CA VAL A 156 -1.97 4.02 -14.85
C VAL A 156 -2.02 3.94 -13.33
N THR A 157 -2.24 2.76 -12.75
CA THR A 157 -2.43 2.60 -11.30
C THR A 157 -1.14 2.38 -10.51
N MET A 158 -0.05 1.97 -11.16
CA MET A 158 1.21 1.64 -10.47
C MET A 158 2.38 2.47 -10.97
N PHE A 159 2.73 2.38 -12.25
CA PHE A 159 3.99 2.94 -12.76
C PHE A 159 3.99 4.47 -12.79
N LEU A 160 2.90 5.09 -13.26
CA LEU A 160 2.78 6.56 -13.24
C LEU A 160 2.79 7.12 -11.80
N PRO A 161 1.96 6.59 -10.86
CA PRO A 161 2.06 6.88 -9.43
C PRO A 161 3.46 6.75 -8.85
N LEU A 162 4.16 5.64 -9.14
CA LEU A 162 5.52 5.39 -8.67
C LEU A 162 6.51 6.46 -9.15
N ILE A 163 6.52 6.75 -10.45
CA ILE A 163 7.38 7.78 -11.03
C ILE A 163 7.09 9.14 -10.39
N TYR A 164 5.82 9.46 -10.19
CA TYR A 164 5.38 10.70 -9.56
C TYR A 164 5.86 10.82 -8.11
N VAL A 165 5.72 9.76 -7.32
CA VAL A 165 6.22 9.69 -5.94
C VAL A 165 7.74 9.89 -5.92
N LEU A 166 8.49 9.15 -6.74
CA LEU A 166 9.95 9.29 -6.79
C LEU A 166 10.38 10.71 -7.17
N TYR A 167 9.72 11.31 -8.17
CA TYR A 167 9.99 12.67 -8.60
C TYR A 167 9.75 13.70 -7.47
N THR A 168 8.60 13.61 -6.79
CA THR A 168 8.26 14.53 -5.69
C THR A 168 9.23 14.41 -4.52
N TYR A 169 9.62 13.20 -4.13
CA TYR A 169 10.63 12.98 -3.08
C TYR A 169 12.02 13.48 -3.48
N CYS A 170 12.44 13.29 -4.75
CA CYS A 170 13.69 13.86 -5.24
C CYS A 170 13.70 15.39 -5.11
N GLN A 171 12.60 16.06 -5.46
CA GLN A 171 12.46 17.51 -5.30
C GLN A 171 12.53 17.92 -3.82
N ILE A 172 11.83 17.21 -2.94
CA ILE A 172 11.87 17.47 -1.48
C ILE A 172 13.31 17.37 -0.97
N VAL A 173 14.05 16.33 -1.35
CA VAL A 173 15.47 16.16 -0.94
C VAL A 173 16.34 17.31 -1.45
N ILE A 174 16.15 17.74 -2.70
CA ILE A 174 16.91 18.85 -3.29
C ILE A 174 16.68 20.15 -2.52
N VAL A 175 15.42 20.47 -2.19
CA VAL A 175 15.07 21.66 -1.40
C VAL A 175 15.62 21.54 0.02
N CYS A 176 15.44 20.39 0.67
CA CYS A 176 15.92 20.14 2.03
C CYS A 176 17.43 20.25 2.17
N ARG A 177 18.23 19.95 1.14
CA ARG A 177 19.70 20.10 1.19
C ARG A 177 20.13 21.51 1.60
N LYS A 178 19.36 22.54 1.21
CA LYS A 178 19.64 23.96 1.48
C LYS A 178 19.15 24.44 2.87
N MET A 179 18.46 23.61 3.63
CA MET A 179 17.82 23.99 4.90
C MET A 179 18.65 23.59 6.14
N SER A 180 18.28 24.12 7.31
CA SER A 180 18.94 23.83 8.60
C SER A 180 18.88 22.33 8.97
N SER A 181 19.80 21.86 9.80
CA SER A 181 19.82 20.43 10.23
C SER A 181 18.56 20.02 10.99
N GLU A 182 17.99 20.95 11.77
CA GLU A 182 16.75 20.74 12.51
C GLU A 182 15.55 20.56 11.56
N PHE A 183 15.45 21.41 10.53
CA PHE A 183 14.40 21.27 9.51
C PHE A 183 14.57 20.00 8.69
N LYS A 184 15.81 19.62 8.34
CA LYS A 184 16.14 18.35 7.69
C LYS A 184 15.63 17.17 8.52
N SER A 185 15.94 17.13 9.81
CA SER A 185 15.51 16.06 10.72
C SER A 185 13.98 15.92 10.75
N LYS A 186 13.26 17.04 10.84
CA LYS A 186 11.78 17.07 10.86
C LYS A 186 11.19 16.53 9.54
N VAL A 187 11.73 16.93 8.39
CA VAL A 187 11.28 16.42 7.08
C VAL A 187 11.59 14.93 6.92
N PHE A 188 12.80 14.49 7.29
CA PHE A 188 13.16 13.07 7.24
C PHE A 188 12.23 12.23 8.10
N GLN A 189 11.88 12.65 9.31
CA GLN A 189 10.93 11.93 10.16
C GLN A 189 9.54 11.81 9.53
N THR A 190 9.07 12.82 8.80
CA THR A 190 7.77 12.78 8.11
C THR A 190 7.80 12.01 6.79
N CYS A 191 8.93 11.97 6.09
CA CYS A 191 9.07 11.33 4.77
C CYS A 191 9.46 9.85 4.86
N LEU A 192 10.18 9.47 5.93
CA LEU A 192 10.70 8.12 6.13
C LEU A 192 9.62 7.02 6.08
N PRO A 193 8.43 7.17 6.71
CA PRO A 193 7.36 6.17 6.60
C PRO A 193 6.96 5.91 5.15
N HIS A 194 6.73 6.98 4.37
CA HIS A 194 6.31 6.87 2.97
C HIS A 194 7.38 6.23 2.09
N THR A 195 8.65 6.63 2.27
CA THR A 195 9.77 6.04 1.52
C THR A 195 9.93 4.56 1.84
N ILE A 196 9.78 4.17 3.11
CA ILE A 196 9.83 2.76 3.50
C ILE A 196 8.66 1.99 2.89
N SER A 197 7.43 2.49 2.97
CA SER A 197 6.26 1.87 2.33
C SER A 197 6.47 1.70 0.82
N LEU A 198 7.03 2.71 0.15
CA LEU A 198 7.34 2.66 -1.28
C LEU A 198 8.40 1.61 -1.62
N VAL A 199 9.49 1.54 -0.84
CA VAL A 199 10.56 0.56 -1.04
C VAL A 199 10.04 -0.85 -0.79
N SER A 200 9.30 -1.08 0.29
CA SER A 200 8.64 -2.35 0.57
C SER A 200 7.71 -2.77 -0.57
N TYR A 201 6.93 -1.84 -1.11
CA TYR A 201 6.04 -2.09 -2.24
C TYR A 201 6.80 -2.46 -3.52
N CYS A 202 7.82 -1.68 -3.90
CA CYS A 202 8.66 -1.97 -5.07
C CYS A 202 9.36 -3.33 -4.95
N PHE A 203 9.88 -3.65 -3.76
CA PHE A 203 10.49 -4.94 -3.48
C PHE A 203 9.48 -6.07 -3.65
N ALA A 204 8.27 -5.92 -3.11
CA ALA A 204 7.22 -6.91 -3.25
C ALA A 204 6.79 -7.11 -4.72
N VAL A 205 6.73 -6.05 -5.55
CA VAL A 205 6.40 -6.16 -6.99
C VAL A 205 7.50 -6.93 -7.71
N PHE A 206 8.75 -6.60 -7.41
CA PHE A 206 9.91 -7.29 -7.96
C PHE A 206 9.89 -8.78 -7.60
N CYS A 207 9.62 -9.11 -6.34
CA CYS A 207 9.47 -10.48 -5.85
C CYS A 207 8.38 -11.24 -6.63
N ASP A 208 7.18 -10.66 -6.81
CA ASP A 208 6.12 -11.33 -7.58
C ASP A 208 6.50 -11.54 -9.06
N LEU A 209 7.13 -10.55 -9.69
CA LEU A 209 7.62 -10.68 -11.06
C LEU A 209 8.67 -11.79 -11.21
N MET A 210 9.58 -11.91 -10.24
CA MET A 210 10.57 -12.99 -10.21
C MET A 210 9.90 -14.36 -10.00
N LEU A 211 8.93 -14.47 -9.09
CA LEU A 211 8.15 -15.70 -8.90
C LEU A 211 7.37 -16.12 -10.15
N ASN A 212 6.92 -15.17 -10.98
CA ASN A 212 6.27 -15.48 -12.25
C ASN A 212 7.23 -16.05 -13.32
N ARG A 213 8.54 -15.80 -13.18
CA ARG A 213 9.60 -16.25 -14.11
C ARG A 213 10.29 -17.53 -13.67
N ILE A 214 10.41 -17.76 -12.37
CA ILE A 214 11.07 -18.96 -11.84
C ILE A 214 10.05 -20.12 -11.83
N ASP A 215 10.52 -21.31 -12.18
CA ASP A 215 9.72 -22.53 -12.05
C ASP A 215 9.51 -22.81 -10.55
N VAL A 216 8.32 -22.47 -10.05
CA VAL A 216 7.95 -22.53 -8.63
C VAL A 216 8.16 -23.93 -8.04
N LYS A 217 8.19 -24.96 -8.89
CA LYS A 217 8.50 -26.35 -8.52
C LYS A 217 9.93 -26.57 -8.05
N LYS A 218 10.86 -25.68 -8.40
CA LYS A 218 12.28 -25.72 -7.98
C LYS A 218 12.55 -24.83 -6.76
N LEU A 219 11.58 -24.01 -6.35
CA LEU A 219 11.68 -23.13 -5.20
C LEU A 219 11.12 -23.84 -3.97
N ASN A 220 11.73 -23.59 -2.81
CA ASN A 220 11.18 -24.09 -1.56
C ASN A 220 9.77 -23.46 -1.35
N PRO A 221 8.73 -24.29 -1.17
CA PRO A 221 7.34 -23.83 -1.10
C PRO A 221 7.10 -22.79 0.01
N TYR A 222 7.83 -22.88 1.12
CA TYR A 222 7.75 -21.89 2.20
C TYR A 222 8.23 -20.51 1.75
N PHE A 223 9.29 -20.42 0.96
CA PHE A 223 9.80 -19.15 0.44
C PHE A 223 8.84 -18.53 -0.58
N ALA A 224 8.26 -19.35 -1.47
CA ALA A 224 7.27 -18.86 -2.45
C ALA A 224 6.00 -18.32 -1.78
N VAL A 225 5.58 -18.94 -0.66
CA VAL A 225 4.48 -18.46 0.17
C VAL A 225 4.85 -17.13 0.84
N ILE A 226 6.00 -17.04 1.51
CA ILE A 226 6.44 -15.81 2.20
C ILE A 226 6.57 -14.63 1.23
N LEU A 227 7.17 -14.82 0.06
CA LEU A 227 7.32 -13.79 -0.98
C LEU A 227 5.97 -13.36 -1.58
N SER A 228 5.00 -14.26 -1.65
CA SER A 228 3.63 -13.94 -2.09
C SER A 228 2.83 -13.19 -1.02
N LEU A 229 3.08 -13.51 0.25
CA LEU A 229 2.43 -12.92 1.41
C LEU A 229 2.95 -11.52 1.74
N GLU A 230 4.20 -11.24 1.39
CA GLU A 230 4.88 -9.97 1.64
C GLU A 230 4.05 -8.77 1.16
N MET A 231 3.53 -8.83 -0.07
CA MET A 231 2.65 -7.80 -0.64
C MET A 231 1.47 -7.42 0.27
N VAL A 232 0.92 -8.40 0.98
CA VAL A 232 -0.37 -8.28 1.69
C VAL A 232 -0.18 -8.13 3.19
N LEU A 233 0.92 -8.63 3.77
CA LEU A 233 1.17 -8.56 5.21
C LEU A 233 2.08 -7.41 5.62
N ILE A 234 3.03 -7.01 4.76
CA ILE A 234 4.04 -6.01 5.12
C ILE A 234 3.42 -4.61 5.21
N PRO A 235 2.68 -4.09 4.21
CA PRO A 235 2.12 -2.74 4.31
C PRO A 235 1.11 -2.54 5.47
N PRO A 236 0.18 -3.47 5.77
CA PRO A 236 -0.79 -3.31 6.87
C PRO A 236 -0.16 -3.28 8.25
N VAL A 237 1.01 -3.90 8.43
CA VAL A 237 1.73 -3.93 9.69
C VAL A 237 2.71 -2.76 9.78
N LEU A 238 3.44 -2.47 8.70
CA LEU A 238 4.42 -1.39 8.67
C LEU A 238 3.80 -0.01 8.61
N ASN A 239 2.68 0.20 7.92
CA ASN A 239 2.07 1.53 7.83
C ASN A 239 1.66 2.03 9.23
N PRO A 240 0.83 1.32 10.04
CA PRO A 240 0.48 1.79 11.38
C PRO A 240 1.68 1.90 12.32
N LEU A 241 2.68 1.02 12.19
CA LEU A 241 3.87 1.05 13.04
C LEU A 241 4.76 2.26 12.72
N LEU A 242 5.03 2.51 11.43
CA LEU A 242 5.85 3.62 10.97
C LEU A 242 5.14 4.95 11.24
N TYR A 243 3.89 5.12 10.80
CA TYR A 243 3.13 6.36 11.02
C TYR A 243 2.78 6.58 12.51
N GLY A 244 2.48 5.53 13.26
CA GLY A 244 2.16 5.61 14.69
C GLY A 244 3.36 5.91 15.59
N LEU A 245 4.58 5.52 15.20
CA LEU A 245 5.81 5.82 15.94
C LEU A 245 6.46 7.15 15.52
N THR A 246 6.31 7.57 14.27
CA THR A 246 6.89 8.83 13.77
C THR A 246 6.01 10.05 14.01
N LEU A 247 4.68 9.95 13.97
CA LEU A 247 3.82 11.10 14.26
C LEU A 247 3.69 11.34 15.77
N PRO A 248 4.13 12.50 16.30
CA PRO A 248 4.16 12.77 17.74
C PRO A 248 2.79 12.63 18.43
N GLU A 249 1.72 13.05 17.76
CA GLU A 249 0.37 13.03 18.32
C GLU A 249 -0.30 11.66 18.24
N ILE A 250 -0.01 10.85 17.20
CA ILE A 250 -0.48 9.45 17.14
C ILE A 250 0.26 8.64 18.19
N ARG A 251 1.59 8.82 18.29
CA ARG A 251 2.42 8.25 19.34
C ARG A 251 1.82 8.57 20.72
N LYS A 252 1.49 9.82 20.99
CA LYS A 252 0.89 10.24 22.27
C LYS A 252 -0.45 9.54 22.56
N HIS A 253 -1.29 9.31 21.54
CA HIS A 253 -2.53 8.55 21.69
C HIS A 253 -2.30 7.04 21.88
N ILE A 254 -1.40 6.42 21.12
CA ILE A 254 -1.01 5.01 21.28
C ILE A 254 -0.44 4.75 22.68
N PHE A 255 0.46 5.62 23.16
CA PHE A 255 1.02 5.54 24.51
C PHE A 255 -0.02 5.79 25.62
N ARG A 256 -1.15 6.44 25.32
CA ARG A 256 -2.29 6.56 26.24
C ARG A 256 -3.16 5.30 26.25
N MET A 257 -3.28 4.60 25.12
CA MET A 257 -4.09 3.39 24.98
C MET A 257 -3.38 2.12 25.51
N ILE A 258 -2.05 2.11 25.58
CA ILE A 258 -1.27 0.96 26.08
C ILE A 258 -0.80 1.25 27.52
N PRO A 259 -1.46 0.69 28.56
CA PRO A 259 -1.12 0.97 29.97
C PRO A 259 0.30 0.52 30.33
N TRP A 260 0.80 -0.52 29.66
CA TRP A 260 2.11 -1.14 29.92
C TRP A 260 3.29 -0.22 29.54
N LEU A 261 3.16 0.57 28.47
CA LEU A 261 4.18 1.56 28.07
C LEU A 261 4.18 2.81 28.96
N LYS A 262 3.05 3.12 29.60
CA LYS A 262 2.94 4.17 30.62
C LYS A 262 3.77 3.80 31.85
N LYS A 263 3.77 2.52 32.23
CA LYS A 263 4.55 1.97 33.36
C LYS A 263 6.05 2.12 33.16
N HIS A 264 6.58 1.73 31.99
CA HIS A 264 8.01 1.79 31.68
C HIS A 264 8.58 3.22 31.62
N LYS A 265 7.76 4.21 31.21
CA LYS A 265 8.18 5.63 31.19
C LYS A 265 8.09 6.31 32.56
N LEU A 266 7.20 5.84 33.43
CA LEU A 266 7.12 6.27 34.84
C LEU A 266 8.26 5.65 35.66
N GLU A 267 8.60 4.39 35.42
CA GLU A 267 9.73 3.71 36.06
C GLU A 267 11.07 4.37 35.71
N GLN A 268 11.32 4.70 34.43
CA GLN A 268 12.51 5.46 34.03
C GLN A 268 12.55 6.88 34.63
N LYS A 269 11.41 7.53 34.86
CA LYS A 269 11.38 8.87 35.48
C LYS A 269 11.69 8.85 36.98
N MET A 270 11.43 7.72 37.64
CA MET A 270 11.76 7.53 39.06
C MET A 270 13.24 7.16 39.26
N THR A 271 13.88 6.48 38.30
CA THR A 271 15.33 6.14 38.40
C THR A 271 16.27 7.33 38.18
N TYR A 272 15.81 8.43 37.56
CA TYR A 272 16.60 9.66 37.39
C TYR A 272 16.44 10.66 38.54
N HIS A 273 15.60 10.37 39.53
CA HIS A 273 15.35 11.21 40.70
C HIS A 273 15.63 10.51 42.05
N THR A 274 16.39 9.42 42.04
CA THR A 274 17.00 8.82 43.24
C THR A 274 18.51 8.88 43.09
#